data_AF-A0A3E0Q2J5-F1
#
_entry.id   AF-A0A3E0Q2J5-F1
#
_cell.length_a   1.000
_cell.length_b   1.000
_cell.length_c   1.000
_cell.angle_alpha   90.00
_cell.angle_beta   90.00
_cell.angle_gamma   90.00
#
_symmetry.space_group_name_H-M   'P 1'
#
loop_
_entity.id
_entity.type
_entity.pdbx_description
1 polymer ?
#
loop_
_entity_poly.entity_id
_entity_poly.type
_entity_poly.pdbx_seq_one_letter_code
_entity_poly.pdbx_strand_id
1 'polypeptide(L)' 'MGVKKRKATSPGRRFQTVSDFAEVTKDNSPEKSLIAKKGKTGGRNGHGRITSRHRGGGHKQR' A
#
# COMPACT_ATOMS: atom_id res chain seq x y z
N MET A 1 -16.95 5.63 1.11
CA MET A 1 -15.59 6.05 0.69
C MET A 1 -15.68 6.78 -0.65
N GLY A 2 -15.43 8.08 -0.66
CA GLY A 2 -15.43 8.90 -1.87
C GLY A 2 -14.06 8.92 -2.57
N VAL A 3 -14.06 9.47 -3.78
CA VAL A 3 -12.86 9.59 -4.64
C VAL A 3 -12.49 11.05 -4.79
N LYS A 4 -11.30 11.43 -4.32
CA LYS A 4 -10.74 12.77 -4.45
C LYS A 4 -9.85 12.85 -5.68
N LYS A 5 -10.24 13.70 -6.63
CA LYS A 5 -9.41 14.09 -7.79
C LYS A 5 -8.37 15.13 -7.35
N ARG A 6 -7.12 14.98 -7.81
CA ARG A 6 -6.05 15.95 -7.53
C ARG A 6 -6.07 17.09 -8.56
N LYS A 7 -5.60 18.29 -8.16
CA LYS A 7 -5.34 19.38 -9.10
C LYS A 7 -4.19 18.96 -10.02
N ALA A 8 -4.30 19.24 -11.33
CA ALA A 8 -3.33 18.84 -12.34
C ALA A 8 -2.07 19.74 -12.34
N THR A 9 -1.31 19.72 -11.25
CA THR A 9 -0.09 20.54 -11.08
C THR A 9 1.14 19.94 -11.77
N SER A 10 1.07 18.68 -12.24
CA SER A 10 2.11 18.02 -13.02
C SER A 10 1.50 16.89 -13.89
N PRO A 11 2.18 16.43 -14.96
CA PRO A 11 1.66 15.38 -15.83
C PRO A 11 1.29 14.09 -15.09
N GLY A 12 2.13 13.67 -14.13
CA GLY A 12 1.88 12.46 -13.33
C GLY A 12 0.69 12.56 -12.37
N ARG A 13 0.30 13.78 -11.96
CA ARG A 13 -0.87 14.00 -11.08
C ARG A 13 -2.18 14.21 -11.84
N ARG A 14 -2.15 14.44 -13.16
CA ARG A 14 -3.31 14.86 -13.96
C ARG A 14 -4.49 13.90 -13.88
N PHE A 15 -4.21 12.60 -13.94
CA PHE A 15 -5.23 11.54 -13.86
C PHE A 15 -5.26 10.85 -12.51
N GLN A 16 -4.45 11.32 -11.55
CA GLN A 16 -4.34 10.69 -10.24
C GLN A 16 -5.58 10.98 -9.39
N THR A 17 -6.20 9.90 -8.94
CA THR A 17 -7.26 9.93 -7.93
C THR A 17 -6.80 9.22 -6.67
N VAL A 18 -7.27 9.68 -5.52
CA VAL A 18 -7.02 9.04 -4.23
C VAL A 18 -8.35 8.84 -3.50
N SER A 19 -8.41 7.86 -2.60
CA SER A 19 -9.55 7.72 -1.70
C SER A 19 -9.59 8.88 -0.71
N ASP A 20 -10.79 9.31 -0.31
CA ASP A 20 -10.98 10.41 0.64
C ASP A 20 -10.83 10.00 2.12
N PHE A 21 -10.86 8.70 2.41
CA PHE A 21 -10.70 8.10 3.75
C PHE A 21 -11.67 8.64 4.81
N ALA A 22 -12.84 9.16 4.41
CA ALA A 22 -13.80 9.79 5.33
C ALA A 22 -14.35 8.83 6.41
N GLU A 23 -14.33 7.53 6.16
CA GLU A 23 -14.78 6.48 7.08
C GLU A 23 -13.67 5.98 8.03
N VAL A 24 -12.41 6.36 7.81
CA VAL A 24 -11.30 5.94 8.66
C VAL A 24 -11.30 6.82 9.91
N THR A 25 -11.82 6.29 11.02
CA THR A 25 -12.05 7.05 12.26
C THR A 25 -10.86 7.10 13.22
N LYS A 26 -9.88 6.21 13.06
CA LYS A 26 -8.67 6.16 13.90
C LYS A 26 -7.49 6.68 13.08
N ASP A 27 -6.91 7.79 13.54
CA ASP A 27 -6.15 8.68 12.65
C ASP A 27 -4.83 8.11 12.13
N ASN A 28 -4.04 7.38 12.92
CA ASN A 28 -2.65 7.09 12.51
C ASN A 28 -2.01 5.80 13.04
N SER A 29 -2.67 5.02 13.89
CA SER A 29 -2.06 3.82 14.48
C SER A 29 -3.05 2.66 14.69
N PRO A 30 -2.70 1.44 14.24
CA PRO A 30 -3.43 0.24 14.63
C PRO A 30 -3.18 -0.11 16.09
N GLU A 31 -4.06 -0.93 16.66
CA GLU A 31 -3.94 -1.41 18.03
C GLU A 31 -2.70 -2.31 18.21
N LYS A 32 -1.81 -1.97 19.15
CA LYS A 32 -0.45 -2.54 19.20
C LYS A 32 -0.44 -4.05 19.47
N SER A 33 -1.37 -4.53 20.29
CA SER A 33 -1.48 -5.95 20.67
C SER A 33 -1.94 -6.84 19.51
N LEU A 34 -2.56 -6.27 18.48
CA LEU A 34 -3.14 -7.00 17.35
C LEU A 34 -2.25 -6.99 16.11
N ILE A 35 -1.04 -6.44 16.20
CA ILE A 35 -0.10 -6.34 15.06
C ILE A 35 0.96 -7.44 15.16
N ALA A 36 1.23 -8.12 14.05
CA ALA A 36 2.39 -8.99 13.85
C ALA A 36 3.36 -8.38 12.84
N LYS A 37 4.55 -8.96 12.66
CA LYS A 37 5.47 -8.55 11.57
C LYS A 37 5.13 -9.30 10.29
N LYS A 38 4.87 -8.56 9.21
CA LYS A 38 4.68 -9.13 7.86
C LYS A 38 5.98 -9.11 7.06
N GLY A 39 6.59 -10.28 6.88
CA GLY A 39 7.73 -10.47 5.98
C GLY A 39 7.32 -10.37 4.50
N LYS A 40 8.18 -9.79 3.66
CA LYS A 40 7.98 -9.75 2.21
C LYS A 40 8.77 -10.86 1.53
N THR A 41 8.09 -11.66 0.72
CA THR A 41 8.73 -12.75 -0.06
C THR A 41 9.37 -12.25 -1.36
N GLY A 42 8.97 -11.07 -1.86
CA GLY A 42 9.44 -10.56 -3.16
C GLY A 42 9.06 -11.46 -4.34
N GLY A 43 8.03 -12.30 -4.19
CA GLY A 43 7.62 -13.26 -5.22
C GLY A 43 8.43 -14.56 -5.25
N ARG A 44 9.26 -14.82 -4.23
CA ARG A 44 10.07 -16.04 -4.09
C ARG A 44 9.41 -17.09 -3.19
N ASN A 45 9.67 -18.36 -3.47
CA ASN A 45 9.26 -19.49 -2.64
C ASN A 45 10.35 -19.92 -1.64
N GLY A 46 10.12 -21.01 -0.89
CA GLY A 46 11.07 -21.55 0.08
C GLY A 46 12.41 -22.04 -0.49
N HIS A 47 12.49 -22.23 -1.81
CA HIS A 47 13.75 -22.55 -2.52
C HIS A 47 14.46 -21.30 -3.07
N GLY A 48 13.96 -20.10 -2.75
CA GLY A 48 14.48 -18.82 -3.25
C GLY A 48 14.15 -18.52 -4.72
N ARG A 49 13.40 -19.39 -5.41
CA ARG A 49 13.06 -19.23 -6.83
C ARG A 49 11.89 -18.27 -6.99
N ILE A 50 11.92 -17.45 -8.05
CA ILE A 50 10.79 -16.59 -8.42
C ILE A 50 9.66 -17.49 -8.92
N THR A 51 8.55 -17.52 -8.17
CA THR A 51 7.31 -18.21 -8.57
C THR A 51 6.22 -17.23 -8.98
N SER A 52 6.28 -15.98 -8.49
CA SER A 52 5.42 -14.89 -8.94
C SER A 52 6.27 -13.73 -9.47
N ARG A 53 6.13 -13.42 -10.75
CA ARG A 53 6.81 -12.29 -11.41
C ARG A 53 6.19 -10.95 -11.02
N HIS A 54 6.93 -9.85 -11.27
CA HIS A 54 6.51 -8.46 -11.05
C HIS A 54 6.12 -8.13 -9.59
N ARG A 55 6.72 -8.82 -8.61
CA ARG A 55 6.55 -8.57 -7.17
C ARG A 55 7.88 -8.14 -6.56
N GLY A 56 7.86 -7.13 -5.68
CA GLY A 56 9.06 -6.59 -5.03
C GLY A 56 9.05 -5.05 -4.98
N GLY A 57 9.89 -4.44 -4.13
CA GLY A 57 10.11 -2.98 -4.12
C GLY A 57 9.04 -2.08 -3.47
N GLY A 58 7.88 -2.61 -3.07
CA GLY A 58 6.83 -1.78 -2.44
C GLY A 58 7.18 -1.25 -1.03
N HIS A 59 6.39 -0.30 -0.51
CA HIS A 59 6.55 0.26 0.84
C HIS A 59 6.35 -0.78 1.96
N LYS A 60 7.14 -0.74 3.04
CA LYS A 60 7.09 -1.70 4.15
C LYS A 60 5.70 -1.70 4.80
N GLN A 61 5.21 -2.90 5.14
CA GLN A 61 3.99 -3.12 5.91
C GLN A 61 4.38 -3.72 7.26
N ARG A 62 3.51 -3.57 8.26
CA ARG A 62 3.67 -4.18 9.57
C ARG A 62 2.66 -5.32 9.63
#